data_AF-A0A4R3JRD2-F1
#
_entry.id   AF-A0A4R3JRD2-F1
#
_cell.length_a   1.000
_cell.length_b   1.000
_cell.length_c   1.000
_cell.angle_alpha   90.00
_cell.angle_beta   90.00
_cell.angle_gamma   90.00
#
_symmetry.space_group_name_H-M   'P 1'
#
loop_
_entity.id
_entity.type
_entity.pdbx_description
1 polymer ?
#
loop_
_entity_poly.entity_id
_entity_poly.type
_entity_poly.pdbx_seq_one_letter_code
_entity_poly.pdbx_strand_id
1 'polypeptide(L)'
;MTTHARPADPATVAARIAQLPDLSMEDLWALWDEYFDERPKHHHRTWLESRLAYRIQERAFGGLKPATRRKLEEIGETGILPRQLRRDASRLLPGTVLTRFFDDVEHRVLVRGPNDFEYQGQRFKSLTAIARHITGTPWSGPAFFGLKAKDGQKEMA
;
A
#
# COMPACT_ATOMS: atom_id res chain seq x y z
N MET A 1 4.24 -38.86 -23.66
CA MET A 1 3.93 -37.77 -24.61
C MET A 1 3.58 -36.53 -23.79
N THR A 2 4.59 -35.75 -23.39
CA THR A 2 4.43 -34.55 -22.57
C THR A 2 4.07 -33.36 -23.45
N THR A 3 2.79 -33.00 -23.48
CA THR A 3 2.31 -31.75 -24.09
C THR A 3 2.74 -30.59 -23.19
N HIS A 4 3.92 -30.03 -23.43
CA HIS A 4 4.27 -28.74 -22.86
C HIS A 4 3.39 -27.68 -23.53
N ALA A 5 2.41 -27.15 -22.79
CA ALA A 5 1.64 -25.99 -23.19
C ALA A 5 2.62 -24.89 -23.63
N ARG A 6 2.48 -24.41 -24.86
CA ARG A 6 3.29 -23.33 -25.42
C ARG A 6 3.24 -22.15 -24.43
N PRO A 7 4.38 -21.70 -23.88
CA PRO A 7 4.36 -20.60 -22.92
C PRO A 7 3.70 -19.40 -23.58
N ALA A 8 2.74 -18.78 -22.89
CA ALA A 8 2.08 -17.58 -23.35
C ALA A 8 3.14 -16.48 -23.53
N ASP A 9 3.23 -15.92 -24.73
CA ASP A 9 4.18 -14.86 -25.03
C ASP A 9 3.78 -13.58 -24.27
N PRO A 10 4.63 -13.07 -23.36
CA PRO A 10 4.32 -11.88 -22.58
C PRO A 10 4.01 -10.65 -23.44
N ALA A 11 4.60 -10.53 -24.63
CA ALA A 11 4.28 -9.46 -25.56
C ALA A 11 2.83 -9.57 -26.07
N THR A 12 2.36 -10.79 -26.31
CA THR A 12 0.97 -11.07 -26.72
C THR A 12 -0.02 -10.79 -25.57
N VAL A 13 0.37 -11.10 -24.32
CA VAL A 13 -0.47 -10.82 -23.14
C VAL A 13 -0.62 -9.32 -22.90
N ALA A 14 0.48 -8.57 -22.96
CA ALA A 14 0.45 -7.12 -22.79
C ALA A 14 -0.40 -6.44 -23.89
N ALA A 15 -0.27 -6.88 -25.15
CA ALA A 15 -1.10 -6.37 -26.25
C ALA A 15 -2.59 -6.62 -26.03
N ARG A 16 -2.99 -7.82 -25.56
CA ARG A 16 -4.40 -8.13 -25.24
C ARG A 16 -4.95 -7.25 -24.13
N ILE A 17 -4.16 -6.99 -23.09
CA ILE A 17 -4.58 -6.10 -21.99
C ILE A 17 -4.74 -4.66 -22.48
N ALA A 18 -3.81 -4.19 -23.32
CA ALA A 18 -3.84 -2.84 -23.86
C ALA A 18 -5.05 -2.57 -24.78
N GLN A 19 -5.64 -3.60 -25.38
CA GLN A 19 -6.82 -3.50 -26.23
C GLN A 19 -8.15 -3.42 -25.46
N LEU A 20 -8.18 -3.81 -24.18
CA LEU A 20 -9.44 -3.84 -23.40
C LEU A 20 -10.20 -2.50 -23.36
N PRO A 21 -9.55 -1.33 -23.23
CA PRO A 21 -10.23 -0.05 -23.25
C PRO A 21 -10.91 0.27 -24.59
N ASP A 22 -10.44 -0.32 -25.69
CA ASP A 22 -10.96 -0.05 -27.05
C ASP A 22 -12.12 -0.98 -27.42
N LEU A 23 -12.36 -2.05 -26.66
CA LEU A 23 -13.43 -3.02 -26.94
C LEU A 23 -14.81 -2.46 -26.66
N SER A 24 -15.82 -2.88 -27.42
CA SER A 24 -17.20 -2.53 -27.08
C SER A 24 -17.60 -3.17 -25.74
N MET A 25 -18.67 -2.67 -25.12
CA MET A 25 -19.19 -3.30 -23.89
C MET A 25 -19.69 -4.74 -24.17
N GLU A 26 -20.18 -5.01 -25.38
CA GLU A 26 -20.58 -6.34 -25.82
C GLU A 26 -19.40 -7.30 -25.88
N ASP A 27 -18.28 -6.87 -26.48
CA ASP A 27 -17.06 -7.67 -26.57
C ASP A 27 -16.44 -7.93 -25.19
N LEU A 28 -16.47 -6.94 -24.29
CA LEU A 28 -16.04 -7.14 -22.91
C LEU A 28 -16.89 -8.19 -22.19
N TRP A 29 -18.20 -8.26 -22.46
CA TRP A 29 -19.06 -9.29 -21.89
C TRP A 29 -18.83 -10.66 -22.50
N ALA A 30 -18.58 -10.74 -23.81
CA ALA A 30 -18.21 -11.99 -24.45
C ALA A 30 -16.90 -12.55 -23.85
N LEU A 31 -15.90 -11.70 -23.65
CA LEU A 31 -14.66 -12.07 -22.96
C LEU A 31 -14.91 -12.45 -21.49
N TRP A 32 -15.82 -11.76 -20.80
CA TRP A 32 -16.17 -12.09 -19.43
C TRP A 32 -16.71 -13.51 -19.31
N ASP A 33 -17.66 -13.88 -20.17
CA ASP A 33 -18.29 -15.20 -20.14
C ASP A 33 -17.32 -16.33 -20.54
N GLU A 34 -16.24 -16.04 -21.28
CA GLU A 34 -15.16 -17.01 -21.53
C GLU A 34 -14.30 -17.28 -20.29
N TYR A 35 -14.19 -16.28 -19.42
CA TYR A 35 -13.24 -16.27 -18.31
C TYR A 35 -13.85 -16.51 -16.92
N PHE A 36 -15.14 -16.26 -16.78
CA PHE A 36 -15.89 -16.30 -15.52
C PHE A 36 -17.26 -16.94 -15.71
N ASP A 37 -17.74 -17.65 -14.69
CA ASP A 37 -19.02 -18.38 -14.74
C ASP A 37 -20.24 -17.49 -14.49
N GLU A 38 -20.06 -16.35 -13.82
CA GLU A 38 -21.17 -15.44 -13.44
C GLU A 38 -20.81 -13.97 -13.73
N ARG A 39 -21.79 -13.22 -14.24
CA ARG A 39 -21.68 -11.76 -14.45
C ARG A 39 -21.99 -10.99 -13.16
N PRO A 40 -21.27 -9.91 -12.86
CA PRO A 40 -21.45 -9.11 -11.65
C PRO A 40 -22.74 -8.30 -11.69
N LYS A 41 -23.47 -8.26 -10.55
CA LYS A 41 -24.70 -7.45 -10.38
C LYS A 41 -24.45 -5.94 -10.47
N HIS A 42 -23.32 -5.48 -9.93
CA HIS A 42 -22.90 -4.08 -9.97
C HIS A 42 -21.51 -3.99 -10.56
N HIS A 43 -21.36 -3.22 -11.63
CA HIS A 43 -20.09 -3.06 -12.34
C HIS A 43 -20.01 -1.68 -12.96
N HIS A 44 -18.78 -1.23 -13.16
CA HIS A 44 -18.47 -0.15 -14.09
C HIS A 44 -17.38 -0.63 -15.03
N ARG A 45 -17.26 0.00 -16.20
CA ARG A 45 -16.41 -0.47 -17.29
C ARG A 45 -14.95 -0.70 -16.87
N THR A 46 -14.32 0.28 -16.21
CA THR A 46 -12.92 0.19 -15.75
C THR A 46 -12.69 -0.98 -14.80
N TRP A 47 -13.68 -1.34 -13.98
CA TRP A 47 -13.60 -2.51 -13.11
C TRP A 47 -13.63 -3.81 -13.91
N LEU A 48 -14.47 -3.91 -14.95
CA LEU A 48 -14.50 -5.07 -15.84
C LEU A 48 -13.17 -5.24 -16.57
N GLU A 49 -12.65 -4.15 -17.16
CA GLU A 49 -11.36 -4.14 -17.85
C GLU A 49 -10.24 -4.60 -16.91
N SER A 50 -10.18 -4.06 -15.69
CA SER A 50 -9.18 -4.45 -14.69
C SER A 50 -9.29 -5.92 -14.31
N ARG A 51 -10.51 -6.44 -14.17
CA ARG A 51 -10.76 -7.83 -13.78
C ARG A 51 -10.44 -8.81 -14.91
N LEU A 52 -10.77 -8.45 -16.15
CA LEU A 52 -10.40 -9.21 -17.35
C LEU A 52 -8.88 -9.19 -17.57
N ALA A 53 -8.23 -8.03 -17.45
CA ALA A 53 -6.78 -7.89 -17.56
C ALA A 53 -6.06 -8.83 -16.58
N TYR A 54 -6.47 -8.80 -15.31
CA TYR A 54 -5.90 -9.66 -14.29
C TYR A 54 -6.11 -11.15 -14.61
N ARG A 55 -7.29 -11.53 -15.10
CA ARG A 55 -7.60 -12.92 -15.44
C ARG A 55 -6.79 -13.44 -16.63
N ILE A 56 -6.58 -12.59 -17.64
CA ILE A 56 -5.70 -12.88 -18.78
C ILE A 56 -4.26 -13.12 -18.28
N GLN A 57 -3.78 -12.28 -17.35
CA GLN A 57 -2.46 -12.46 -16.74
C GLN A 57 -2.35 -13.75 -15.93
N GLU A 58 -3.35 -14.09 -15.10
CA GLU A 58 -3.34 -15.32 -14.31
C GLU A 58 -3.29 -16.57 -15.19
N ARG A 59 -4.04 -16.59 -16.29
CA ARG A 59 -4.01 -17.73 -17.23
C ARG A 59 -2.64 -17.88 -17.91
N ALA A 60 -1.96 -16.78 -18.18
CA ALA A 60 -0.66 -16.78 -18.86
C ALA A 60 0.52 -17.06 -17.92
N PHE A 61 0.53 -16.45 -16.74
CA PHE A 61 1.68 -16.44 -15.82
C PHE A 61 1.45 -17.25 -14.55
N GLY A 62 0.24 -17.78 -14.35
CA GLY A 62 -0.20 -18.32 -13.07
C GLY A 62 -0.71 -17.23 -12.13
N GLY A 63 -1.55 -17.63 -11.18
CA GLY A 63 -2.04 -16.75 -10.12
C GLY A 63 -0.97 -16.48 -9.04
N LEU A 64 -1.44 -16.03 -7.88
CA LEU A 64 -0.56 -15.82 -6.73
C LEU A 64 0.17 -17.11 -6.34
N LYS A 65 1.48 -17.02 -6.12
CA LYS A 65 2.29 -18.13 -5.58
C LYS A 65 1.67 -18.61 -4.27
N PRO A 66 1.66 -19.93 -3.97
CA PRO A 66 1.05 -20.47 -2.75
C PRO A 66 1.55 -19.80 -1.46
N ALA A 67 2.85 -19.48 -1.39
CA ALA A 67 3.44 -18.75 -0.27
C ALA A 67 2.89 -17.33 -0.12
N THR A 68 2.68 -16.61 -1.23
CA THR A 68 2.10 -15.27 -1.23
C THR A 68 0.62 -15.32 -0.81
N ARG A 69 -0.12 -16.30 -1.32
CA ARG A 69 -1.52 -16.52 -0.96
C ARG A 69 -1.68 -16.79 0.54
N ARG A 70 -0.92 -17.76 1.08
CA ARG A 70 -0.93 -18.10 2.51
C ARG A 70 -0.62 -16.89 3.38
N LYS A 71 0.32 -16.05 2.96
CA LYS A 71 0.67 -14.81 3.67
C LYS A 71 -0.46 -13.79 3.66
N LEU A 72 -1.19 -13.65 2.56
CA LEU A 72 -2.37 -12.76 2.50
C LEU A 72 -3.53 -13.30 3.34
N GLU A 73 -3.75 -14.62 3.33
CA GLU A 73 -4.74 -15.28 4.18
C GLU A 73 -4.41 -15.08 5.67
N GLU A 74 -3.17 -15.32 6.09
CA GLU A 74 -2.71 -15.08 7.47
C GLU A 74 -2.92 -13.61 7.90
N ILE A 75 -2.64 -12.64 7.02
CA ILE A 75 -2.90 -11.22 7.29
C ILE A 75 -4.39 -10.96 7.43
N GLY A 76 -5.22 -11.54 6.57
CA GLY A 76 -6.68 -11.38 6.61
C GLY A 76 -7.31 -11.97 7.87
N GLU A 77 -6.83 -13.15 8.31
CA GLU A 77 -7.30 -13.82 9.51
C GLU A 77 -6.86 -13.11 10.80
N THR A 78 -5.61 -12.69 10.86
CA THR A 78 -5.03 -12.12 12.08
C THR A 78 -5.19 -10.59 12.18
N GLY A 79 -5.45 -9.91 11.06
CA GLY A 79 -5.36 -8.45 10.95
C GLY A 79 -3.94 -7.90 11.11
N ILE A 80 -2.94 -8.78 11.19
CA ILE A 80 -1.57 -8.45 11.54
C ILE A 80 -0.71 -8.37 10.28
N LEU A 81 -0.25 -7.16 9.95
CA LEU A 81 0.72 -6.99 8.87
C LEU A 81 2.08 -7.64 9.21
N PRO A 82 2.83 -8.17 8.22
CA PRO A 82 4.19 -8.65 8.41
C PRO A 82 5.10 -7.53 8.92
N ARG A 83 6.09 -7.86 9.76
CA ARG A 83 7.00 -6.88 10.40
C ARG A 83 7.69 -5.91 9.41
N GLN A 84 7.95 -6.33 8.18
CA GLN A 84 8.50 -5.47 7.12
C GLN A 84 7.48 -4.41 6.68
N LEU A 85 6.24 -4.82 6.41
CA LEU A 85 5.14 -3.92 6.03
C LEU A 85 4.66 -3.08 7.20
N ARG A 86 4.73 -3.58 8.44
CA ARG A 86 4.48 -2.78 9.65
C ARG A 86 5.46 -1.62 9.80
N ARG A 87 6.73 -1.82 9.44
CA ARG A 87 7.72 -0.74 9.43
C ARG A 87 7.37 0.35 8.42
N ASP A 88 6.80 -0.03 7.27
CA ASP A 88 6.32 0.93 6.28
C ASP A 88 5.00 1.59 6.67
N ALA A 89 4.08 0.86 7.29
CA ALA A 89 2.85 1.40 7.86
C ALA A 89 3.12 2.36 9.04
N SER A 90 4.26 2.22 9.72
CA SER A 90 4.74 3.17 10.73
C SER A 90 5.47 4.40 10.15
N ARG A 91 5.68 4.46 8.83
CA ARG A 91 6.24 5.66 8.19
C ARG A 91 5.15 6.72 8.10
N LEU A 92 5.46 7.89 8.63
CA LEU A 92 4.61 9.05 8.50
C LEU A 92 4.45 9.41 7.02
N LEU A 93 3.21 9.63 6.58
CA LEU A 93 2.92 10.01 5.20
C LEU A 93 3.27 11.48 4.97
N PRO A 94 3.79 11.85 3.78
CA PRO A 94 3.85 13.24 3.35
C PRO A 94 2.53 13.98 3.58
N GLY A 95 2.60 15.22 4.06
CA GLY A 95 1.45 16.03 4.45
C GLY A 95 0.99 15.84 5.90
N THR A 96 1.48 14.81 6.61
CA THR A 96 1.20 14.63 8.04
C THR A 96 1.83 15.79 8.84
N VAL A 97 1.08 16.39 9.75
CA VAL A 97 1.60 17.41 10.67
C VAL A 97 1.67 16.83 12.08
N LEU A 98 2.86 16.75 12.65
CA LEU A 98 3.07 16.39 14.04
C LEU A 98 2.99 17.66 14.90
N THR A 99 2.20 17.64 15.95
CA THR A 99 2.10 18.75 16.91
C THR A 99 2.62 18.32 18.28
N ARG A 100 3.33 19.23 18.96
CA ARG A 100 3.83 19.00 20.31
C ARG A 100 3.89 20.30 21.09
N PHE A 101 3.26 20.34 22.25
CA PHE A 101 3.47 21.40 23.23
C PHE A 101 4.73 21.11 24.04
N PHE A 102 5.63 22.08 24.11
CA PHE A 102 6.84 22.05 24.91
C PHE A 102 7.23 23.50 25.26
N ASP A 103 7.60 23.75 26.51
CA ASP A 103 7.98 25.09 27.01
C ASP A 103 6.95 26.18 26.62
N ASP A 104 5.67 25.87 26.83
CA ASP A 104 4.51 26.72 26.47
C ASP A 104 4.38 27.11 24.99
N VAL A 105 5.15 26.47 24.10
CA VAL A 105 5.09 26.68 22.65
C VAL A 105 4.52 25.44 21.95
N GLU A 106 3.58 25.64 21.03
CA GLU A 106 3.14 24.59 20.10
C GLU A 106 4.12 24.47 18.93
N HIS A 107 4.79 23.32 18.85
CA HIS A 107 5.69 22.99 17.76
C HIS A 107 4.97 22.15 16.71
N ARG A 108 4.92 22.64 15.47
CA ARG A 108 4.30 21.97 14.33
C ARG A 108 5.36 21.52 13.32
N VAL A 109 5.41 20.23 13.01
CA VAL A 109 6.34 19.63 12.05
C VAL A 109 5.58 19.04 10.89
N LEU A 110 5.84 19.52 9.67
CA LEU A 110 5.29 18.96 8.45
C LEU A 110 6.20 17.81 7.96
N VAL A 111 5.61 16.64 7.75
CA VAL A 111 6.26 15.51 7.10
C VAL A 111 6.18 15.76 5.60
N ARG A 112 7.33 15.82 4.92
CA ARG A 112 7.40 16.02 3.47
C ARG A 112 7.67 14.71 2.73
N GLY A 113 8.32 13.77 3.38
CA GLY A 113 8.67 12.48 2.80
C GLY A 113 9.53 11.63 3.73
N PRO A 114 10.01 10.47 3.24
CA PRO A 114 10.91 9.63 3.99
C PRO A 114 12.17 10.41 4.40
N ASN A 115 12.38 10.56 5.71
CA ASN A 115 13.50 11.33 6.27
C ASN A 115 13.55 12.81 5.79
N ASP A 116 12.41 13.40 5.43
CA ASP A 116 12.30 14.82 5.05
C ASP A 116 11.16 15.47 5.83
N PHE A 117 11.52 16.43 6.69
CA PHE A 117 10.64 17.12 7.60
C PHE A 117 10.87 18.62 7.52
N GLU A 118 9.84 19.41 7.75
CA GLU A 118 9.90 20.85 7.80
C GLU A 118 9.40 21.35 9.15
N TYR A 119 10.18 22.24 9.78
CA TYR A 119 9.86 22.87 11.05
C TYR A 119 10.26 24.34 10.97
N GLN A 120 9.31 25.25 11.20
CA GLN A 120 9.50 26.70 11.10
C GLN A 120 10.17 27.16 9.78
N GLY A 121 9.80 26.52 8.66
CA GLY A 121 10.35 26.82 7.33
C GLY A 121 11.73 26.22 7.05
N GLN A 122 12.36 25.55 8.02
CA GLN A 122 13.64 24.87 7.84
C GLN A 122 13.45 23.37 7.64
N ARG A 123 14.25 22.78 6.74
CA ARG A 123 14.25 21.32 6.49
C ARG A 123 15.17 20.57 7.44
N PHE A 124 14.71 19.39 7.86
CA PHE A 124 15.42 18.46 8.74
C PHE A 124 15.35 17.04 8.22
N LYS A 125 16.45 16.28 8.41
CA LYS A 125 16.55 14.88 7.97
C LYS A 125 15.96 13.86 8.95
N SER A 126 15.55 14.29 10.14
CA SER A 126 14.97 13.41 11.16
C SER A 126 14.20 14.17 12.24
N LEU A 127 13.22 13.51 12.85
CA LEU A 127 12.51 14.03 14.02
C LEU A 127 13.43 14.22 15.23
N THR A 128 14.48 13.42 15.37
CA THR A 128 15.47 13.56 16.45
C THR A 128 16.24 14.87 16.31
N ALA A 129 16.58 15.28 15.08
CA ALA A 129 17.21 16.57 14.83
C ALA A 129 16.29 17.74 15.20
N ILE A 130 14.99 17.64 14.90
CA ILE A 130 14.00 18.65 15.29
C ILE A 130 13.81 18.67 16.80
N ALA A 131 13.66 17.52 17.46
CA ALA A 131 13.50 17.46 18.91
C ALA A 131 14.70 18.09 19.62
N ARG A 132 15.93 17.77 19.22
CA ARG A 132 17.14 18.42 19.75
C ARG A 132 17.19 19.91 19.47
N HIS A 133 16.70 20.35 18.30
CA HIS A 133 16.62 21.78 17.97
C HIS A 133 15.61 22.51 18.86
N ILE A 134 14.49 21.88 19.22
CA ILE A 134 13.49 22.43 20.15
C ILE A 134 14.00 22.43 21.59
N THR A 135 14.55 21.31 22.05
CA THR A 135 14.79 21.07 23.49
C THR A 135 16.22 21.42 23.93
N GLY A 136 17.12 21.74 22.99
CA GLY A 136 18.55 21.97 23.22
C GLY A 136 19.35 20.72 23.69
N THR A 137 18.66 19.66 24.06
CA THR A 137 19.20 18.43 24.65
C THR A 137 18.89 17.21 23.77
N PRO A 138 19.69 16.12 23.84
CA PRO A 138 19.39 14.92 23.06
C PRO A 138 18.09 14.24 23.53
N TRP A 139 17.05 14.29 22.69
CA TRP A 139 15.81 13.53 22.88
C TRP A 139 15.56 12.64 21.66
N SER A 140 15.09 11.41 21.87
CA SER A 140 14.49 10.59 20.81
C SER A 140 13.30 11.34 20.17
N GLY A 141 13.45 11.75 18.91
CA GLY A 141 12.41 12.48 18.17
C GLY A 141 11.06 11.77 18.14
N PRO A 142 10.98 10.47 17.77
CA PRO A 142 9.74 9.73 17.83
C PRO A 142 9.09 9.73 19.22
N ALA A 143 9.87 9.67 20.30
CA ALA A 143 9.31 9.74 21.66
C ALA A 143 8.78 11.15 21.99
N PHE A 144 9.53 12.18 21.62
CA PHE A 144 9.13 13.58 21.80
C PHE A 144 7.80 13.90 21.11
N PHE A 145 7.59 13.37 19.90
CA PHE A 145 6.35 13.52 19.13
C PHE A 145 5.31 12.42 19.37
N GLY A 146 5.47 11.58 20.40
CA GLY A 146 4.46 10.59 20.79
C GLY A 146 4.24 9.42 19.81
N LEU A 147 5.21 9.12 18.94
CA LEU A 147 5.13 8.11 17.89
C LEU A 147 5.58 6.70 18.32
N LYS A 148 5.93 6.49 19.58
CA LYS A 148 6.18 5.13 20.09
C LYS A 148 4.84 4.40 20.24
N ALA A 149 4.78 3.16 19.75
CA ALA A 149 3.66 2.27 20.01
C ALA A 149 3.43 2.19 21.53
N LYS A 150 2.20 2.47 21.97
CA LYS A 150 1.75 2.04 23.29
C LYS A 150 1.63 0.52 23.21
N ASP A 151 2.62 -0.20 23.70
CA ASP A 151 2.37 -1.56 24.19
C ASP A 151 1.39 -1.41 25.36
N GLY A 152 0.12 -1.78 25.14
CA GLY A 152 -0.92 -1.91 26.16
C GLY A 152 -1.22 -0.63 26.95
N GLN A 153 -2.29 0.07 26.60
CA GLN A 153 -2.98 0.88 27.60
C GLN A 153 -3.49 -0.07 28.70
N LYS A 154 -2.78 -0.15 29.82
CA LYS A 154 -3.40 -0.53 31.09
C LYS A 154 -4.19 0.70 31.54
N GLU A 155 -5.51 0.60 31.42
CA GLU A 155 -6.43 1.39 32.23
C GLU A 155 -6.01 1.29 33.70
N MET A 156 -5.87 2.43 34.36
CA MET A 156 -6.02 2.53 35.80
C MET A 156 -6.93 3.72 36.06
N ALA A 157 -8.05 3.42 36.71
CA ALA A 157 -8.98 4.35 37.32
C ALA A 157 -8.30 5.17 38.43
#